data_AF-A0A3B4F1T5-F1
#
_entry.id   AF-A0A3B4F1T5-F1
#
_cell.length_a   1.000
_cell.length_b   1.000
_cell.length_c   1.000
_cell.angle_alpha   90.00
_cell.angle_beta   90.00
_cell.angle_gamma   90.00
#
_symmetry.space_group_name_H-M   'P 1'
#
loop_
_entity.id
_entity.type
_entity.pdbx_description
1 polymer ?
#
loop_
_entity_poly.entity_id
_entity_poly.type
_entity_poly.pdbx_seq_one_letter_code
_entity_poly.pdbx_strand_id
1 'polypeptide(L)'
;MVRTELAARLNDREYTNWLKAGRCLLILKDGLLPFTDRYMRAFHGDLLNQSAVLRSPCRDSCKPRGNKLSGCKVCSEWQKAILRHHRQPDVTVNWDNCFPPYWRTDHWEVAKAFMPRGQAKVKGADKCDAPALLNLINYCTYFSFVDPKLVREVIRCRNELMHSSEYHVTDDWMQHYWTALNHFVNQFRHVPEMATVGNKIDEMLTLNLSIYVSGLDQMDSGGLGDGLEADFVSHKESGADVGQWEAELLEEMLQELLHDADEDTDSQTQVGKGKKAFLHFCLCILHIMHKRSMFHDFC
;
A
#
# COMPACT_ATOMS: atom_id res chain seq x y z
N MET A 1 27.51 18.31 0.65
CA MET A 1 26.10 18.67 0.92
C MET A 1 25.14 17.50 0.71
N VAL A 2 25.01 16.91 -0.48
CA VAL A 2 24.04 15.80 -0.71
C VAL A 2 24.40 14.53 0.09
N ARG A 3 25.69 14.16 0.18
CA ARG A 3 26.13 12.98 0.97
C ARG A 3 25.97 13.16 2.47
N THR A 4 26.14 14.39 2.97
CA THR A 4 26.01 14.71 4.39
C THR A 4 24.55 14.73 4.86
N GLU A 5 23.64 15.19 4.01
CA GLU A 5 22.19 15.16 4.28
C GLU A 5 21.64 13.73 4.24
N LEU A 6 22.04 12.93 3.24
CA LEU A 6 21.71 11.51 3.19
C LEU A 6 22.24 10.75 4.41
N ALA A 7 23.49 11.00 4.81
CA ALA A 7 24.06 10.40 6.00
C ALA A 7 23.34 10.84 7.28
N ALA A 8 22.95 12.11 7.40
CA ALA A 8 22.18 12.57 8.56
C ALA A 8 20.84 11.83 8.67
N ARG A 9 20.08 11.72 7.57
CA ARG A 9 18.81 10.99 7.54
C ARG A 9 18.98 9.50 7.84
N LEU A 10 19.98 8.84 7.23
CA LEU A 10 20.19 7.41 7.44
C LEU A 10 20.81 7.05 8.79
N ASN A 11 21.32 8.03 9.53
CA ASN A 11 21.69 7.88 10.93
C ASN A 11 20.58 8.38 11.89
N ASP A 12 19.45 8.87 11.37
CA ASP A 12 18.24 9.12 12.13
C ASP A 12 17.43 7.82 12.27
N ARG A 13 17.25 7.39 13.51
CA ARG A 13 16.61 6.12 13.82
C ARG A 13 15.12 6.12 13.52
N GLU A 14 14.42 7.21 13.81
CA GLU A 14 12.97 7.23 13.61
C GLU A 14 12.62 7.40 12.12
N TYR A 15 13.46 8.12 11.36
CA TYR A 15 13.34 8.18 9.92
C TYR A 15 13.63 6.82 9.24
N THR A 16 14.68 6.13 9.65
CA THR A 16 14.98 4.80 9.09
C THR A 16 13.90 3.78 9.45
N ASN A 17 13.30 3.86 10.64
CA ASN A 17 12.10 3.08 10.99
C ASN A 17 10.93 3.38 10.04
N TRP A 18 10.66 4.66 9.76
CA TRP A 18 9.57 5.05 8.86
C TRP A 18 9.78 4.48 7.45
N LEU A 19 11.01 4.57 6.93
CA LEU A 19 11.35 4.05 5.61
C LEU A 19 11.18 2.51 5.55
N LYS A 20 11.69 1.79 6.55
CA LYS A 20 11.53 0.33 6.66
C LYS A 20 10.07 -0.07 6.74
N ALA A 21 9.27 0.64 7.53
CA ALA A 21 7.87 0.36 7.71
C ALA A 21 7.11 0.51 6.38
N GLY A 22 7.35 1.59 5.65
CA GLY A 22 6.76 1.79 4.33
C GLY A 22 7.22 0.75 3.31
N ARG A 23 8.50 0.34 3.36
CA ARG A 23 8.99 -0.73 2.51
C ARG A 23 8.31 -2.07 2.81
N CYS A 24 8.08 -2.38 4.08
CA CYS A 24 7.33 -3.58 4.49
C CYS A 24 5.88 -3.55 3.99
N LEU A 25 5.24 -2.38 3.99
CA LEU A 25 3.90 -2.21 3.43
C LEU A 25 3.85 -2.52 1.94
N LEU A 26 4.84 -2.05 1.17
CA LEU A 26 4.95 -2.34 -0.26
C LEU A 26 5.20 -3.83 -0.53
N ILE A 27 6.12 -4.45 0.23
CA ILE A 27 6.36 -5.90 0.17
C ILE A 27 5.07 -6.68 0.47
N LEU A 28 4.30 -6.25 1.47
CA LEU A 28 3.02 -6.84 1.81
C LEU A 28 2.01 -6.70 0.66
N LYS A 29 1.88 -5.50 0.10
CA LYS A 29 1.00 -5.22 -1.05
C LYS A 29 1.29 -6.19 -2.18
N ASP A 30 2.55 -6.27 -2.60
CA ASP A 30 2.99 -7.13 -3.71
C ASP A 30 2.67 -8.61 -3.48
N GLY A 31 2.74 -9.06 -2.22
CA GLY A 31 2.32 -10.40 -1.81
C GLY A 31 0.81 -10.64 -1.90
N LEU A 32 0.02 -9.67 -1.42
CA LEU A 32 -1.43 -9.75 -1.39
C LEU A 32 -2.05 -9.69 -2.79
N LEU A 33 -1.40 -9.03 -3.74
CA LEU A 33 -1.88 -8.87 -5.12
C LEU A 33 -2.25 -10.20 -5.81
N PRO A 34 -1.31 -11.12 -6.08
CA PRO A 34 -1.61 -12.38 -6.77
C PRO A 34 -2.52 -13.28 -5.93
N PHE A 35 -2.41 -13.21 -4.60
CA PHE A 35 -3.23 -13.96 -3.69
C PHE A 35 -4.71 -13.54 -3.77
N THR A 36 -5.00 -12.25 -3.66
CA THR A 36 -6.38 -11.72 -3.69
C THR A 36 -7.02 -11.89 -5.07
N ASP A 37 -6.28 -11.70 -6.17
CA ASP A 37 -6.80 -11.95 -7.53
C ASP A 37 -7.26 -13.39 -7.70
N ARG A 38 -6.40 -14.36 -7.34
CA ARG A 38 -6.70 -15.79 -7.42
C ARG A 38 -7.92 -16.17 -6.60
N TYR A 39 -8.01 -15.71 -5.35
CA TYR A 39 -9.12 -16.02 -4.47
C TYR A 39 -10.42 -15.38 -4.95
N MET A 40 -10.37 -14.14 -5.45
CA MET A 40 -11.57 -13.49 -5.99
C MET A 40 -12.06 -14.15 -7.28
N ARG A 41 -11.16 -14.65 -8.11
CA ARG A 41 -11.53 -15.45 -9.29
C ARG A 41 -12.22 -16.76 -8.89
N ALA A 42 -11.73 -17.46 -7.87
CA ALA A 42 -12.36 -18.66 -7.34
C ALA A 42 -13.74 -18.37 -6.75
N PHE A 43 -13.84 -17.36 -5.88
CA PHE A 43 -15.11 -16.90 -5.29
C PHE A 43 -16.15 -16.54 -6.35
N HIS A 44 -15.74 -15.79 -7.38
CA HIS A 44 -16.60 -15.41 -8.49
C HIS A 44 -17.13 -16.64 -9.24
N GLY A 45 -16.26 -17.62 -9.51
CA GLY A 45 -16.66 -18.90 -10.09
C GLY A 45 -17.68 -19.64 -9.23
N ASP A 46 -17.48 -19.69 -7.91
CA ASP A 46 -18.40 -20.32 -6.96
C ASP A 46 -19.79 -19.65 -6.99
N LEU A 47 -19.84 -18.32 -7.01
CA LEU A 47 -21.11 -17.57 -7.13
C LEU A 47 -21.85 -17.90 -8.43
N LEU A 48 -21.14 -17.94 -9.55
CA LEU A 48 -21.73 -18.26 -10.86
C LEU A 48 -22.24 -19.71 -10.94
N ASN A 49 -21.53 -20.65 -10.31
CA ASN A 49 -21.93 -22.05 -10.26
C ASN A 49 -23.19 -22.26 -9.41
N GLN A 50 -23.35 -21.49 -8.34
CA GLN A 50 -24.48 -21.60 -7.41
C GLN A 50 -25.76 -20.92 -7.91
N SER A 51 -25.71 -20.06 -8.93
CA SER A 51 -26.89 -19.31 -9.40
C SER A 51 -26.94 -19.15 -10.92
N ALA A 52 -28.01 -19.71 -11.52
CA ALA A 52 -28.31 -19.48 -12.93
C ALA A 52 -28.68 -18.01 -13.25
N VAL A 53 -29.20 -17.27 -12.27
CA VAL A 53 -29.56 -15.85 -12.46
C VAL A 53 -28.30 -14.99 -12.58
N LEU A 54 -27.27 -15.25 -11.77
CA LEU A 54 -26.00 -14.51 -11.84
C LEU A 54 -25.25 -14.73 -13.16
N ARG A 55 -25.50 -15.87 -13.82
CA ARG A 55 -25.02 -16.16 -15.18
C ARG A 55 -25.78 -15.44 -16.29
N SER A 56 -26.85 -14.71 -15.97
CA SER A 56 -27.57 -13.89 -16.96
C SER A 56 -26.89 -12.52 -17.12
N PRO A 57 -26.92 -11.91 -18.32
CA PRO A 57 -26.36 -10.57 -18.50
C PRO A 57 -27.30 -9.50 -17.91
N CYS A 58 -26.72 -8.40 -17.43
CA CYS A 58 -27.47 -7.17 -17.18
C CYS A 58 -27.84 -6.53 -18.52
N ARG A 59 -29.15 -6.43 -18.83
CA ARG A 59 -29.63 -5.82 -20.09
C ARG A 59 -29.81 -4.31 -19.99
N ASP A 60 -30.06 -3.81 -18.79
CA ASP A 60 -30.40 -2.40 -18.55
C ASP A 60 -29.17 -1.52 -18.32
N SER A 61 -27.96 -2.08 -18.43
CA SER A 61 -26.69 -1.38 -18.20
C SER A 61 -26.69 -0.58 -16.89
N CYS A 62 -27.14 -1.20 -15.80
CA CYS A 62 -27.38 -0.51 -14.52
C CYS A 62 -26.13 0.23 -14.03
N LYS A 63 -26.31 1.45 -13.54
CA LYS A 63 -25.25 2.27 -12.96
C LYS A 63 -25.60 2.67 -11.52
N PRO A 64 -24.70 2.42 -10.56
CA PRO A 64 -24.81 2.94 -9.20
C PRO A 64 -24.83 4.47 -9.15
N ARG A 65 -25.33 5.02 -8.03
CA ARG A 65 -25.17 6.43 -7.63
C ARG A 65 -24.90 6.50 -6.13
N GLY A 66 -23.69 6.88 -5.76
CA GLY A 66 -23.17 6.80 -4.41
C GLY A 66 -23.31 5.39 -3.83
N ASN A 67 -24.02 5.33 -2.71
CA ASN A 67 -24.30 4.10 -1.98
C ASN A 67 -25.66 3.49 -2.37
N LYS A 68 -26.28 3.96 -3.45
CA LYS A 68 -27.55 3.44 -3.96
C LYS A 68 -27.32 2.74 -5.29
N LEU A 69 -27.88 1.55 -5.43
CA LEU A 69 -27.98 0.88 -6.71
C LEU A 69 -29.40 0.32 -6.85
N SER A 70 -30.21 1.01 -7.66
CA SER A 70 -31.48 0.49 -8.16
C SER A 70 -31.17 -0.39 -9.37
N GLY A 71 -31.10 -1.69 -9.15
CA GLY A 71 -30.73 -2.67 -10.16
C GLY A 71 -31.92 -3.33 -10.85
N CYS A 72 -31.70 -3.82 -12.06
CA CYS A 72 -32.56 -4.82 -12.69
C CYS A 72 -32.54 -6.12 -11.87
N LYS A 73 -33.43 -7.07 -12.19
CA LYS A 73 -33.51 -8.37 -11.48
C LYS A 73 -32.15 -9.04 -11.29
N VAL A 74 -31.30 -9.04 -12.32
CA VAL A 74 -29.96 -9.65 -12.26
C VAL A 74 -29.03 -8.90 -11.31
N CYS A 75 -28.97 -7.57 -11.40
CA CYS A 75 -28.13 -6.75 -10.52
C CYS A 75 -28.60 -6.83 -9.06
N SER A 76 -29.90 -6.94 -8.81
CA SER A 76 -30.44 -7.13 -7.47
C SER A 76 -30.05 -8.48 -6.87
N GLU A 77 -29.96 -9.54 -7.68
CA GLU A 77 -29.44 -10.84 -7.20
C GLU A 77 -27.93 -10.78 -6.93
N TRP A 78 -27.16 -10.06 -7.76
CA TRP A 78 -25.74 -9.80 -7.47
C TRP A 78 -25.55 -9.03 -6.16
N GLN A 79 -26.32 -7.98 -5.92
CA GLN A 79 -26.28 -7.23 -4.65
C GLN A 79 -26.53 -8.15 -3.45
N LYS A 80 -27.56 -9.00 -3.52
CA LYS A 80 -27.85 -9.97 -2.46
C LYS A 80 -26.69 -10.95 -2.24
N ALA A 81 -26.08 -11.43 -3.32
CA ALA A 81 -24.93 -12.34 -3.23
C ALA A 81 -23.73 -11.64 -2.57
N ILE A 82 -23.40 -10.42 -3.00
CA ILE A 82 -22.32 -9.60 -2.43
C ILE A 82 -22.57 -9.33 -0.95
N LEU A 83 -23.76 -8.85 -0.59
CA LEU A 83 -24.13 -8.52 0.79
C LEU A 83 -24.14 -9.76 1.70
N ARG A 84 -24.59 -10.91 1.21
CA ARG A 84 -24.51 -12.19 1.95
C ARG A 84 -23.07 -12.55 2.30
N HIS A 85 -22.13 -12.17 1.45
CA HIS A 85 -20.71 -12.40 1.66
C HIS A 85 -19.99 -11.24 2.35
N HIS A 86 -20.71 -10.22 2.81
CA HIS A 86 -20.12 -9.15 3.59
C HIS A 86 -20.11 -9.51 5.08
N ARG A 87 -18.98 -9.31 5.77
CA ARG A 87 -18.85 -9.59 7.21
C ARG A 87 -19.71 -8.66 8.09
N GLN A 88 -20.15 -7.54 7.53
CA GLN A 88 -21.07 -6.59 8.15
C GLN A 88 -22.36 -6.52 7.32
N PRO A 89 -23.45 -7.15 7.75
CA PRO A 89 -24.68 -7.25 6.94
C PRO A 89 -25.38 -5.90 6.73
N ASP A 90 -25.24 -4.95 7.66
CA ASP A 90 -25.85 -3.61 7.59
C ASP A 90 -24.91 -2.53 7.03
N VAL A 91 -23.82 -2.95 6.36
CA VAL A 91 -22.84 -2.00 5.82
C VAL A 91 -23.46 -1.15 4.71
N THR A 92 -22.97 0.08 4.61
CA THR A 92 -23.19 0.91 3.43
C THR A 92 -22.10 0.62 2.40
N VAL A 93 -22.43 -0.12 1.35
CA VAL A 93 -21.49 -0.43 0.26
C VAL A 93 -21.32 0.79 -0.66
N ASN A 94 -20.07 1.08 -1.02
CA ASN A 94 -19.71 2.09 -2.02
C ASN A 94 -19.98 1.55 -3.45
N TRP A 95 -21.27 1.44 -3.81
CA TRP A 95 -21.63 0.85 -5.10
C TRP A 95 -21.04 1.58 -6.30
N ASP A 96 -20.76 2.89 -6.20
CA ASP A 96 -20.05 3.67 -7.23
C ASP A 96 -18.67 3.13 -7.63
N ASN A 97 -18.05 2.29 -6.79
CA ASN A 97 -16.85 1.58 -7.19
C ASN A 97 -17.12 0.56 -8.30
N CYS A 98 -18.35 0.03 -8.40
CA CYS A 98 -18.68 -1.12 -9.22
C CYS A 98 -19.32 -0.71 -10.55
N PHE A 99 -19.12 -1.55 -11.57
CA PHE A 99 -19.89 -1.53 -12.79
C PHE A 99 -20.72 -2.84 -12.93
N PRO A 100 -21.99 -2.84 -12.47
CA PRO A 100 -22.83 -4.04 -12.42
C PRO A 100 -22.93 -4.88 -13.70
N PRO A 101 -22.92 -4.30 -14.91
CA PRO A 101 -22.93 -5.08 -16.14
C PRO A 101 -21.75 -6.06 -16.29
N TYR A 102 -20.65 -5.81 -15.58
CA TYR A 102 -19.45 -6.65 -15.62
C TYR A 102 -19.37 -7.68 -14.49
N TRP A 103 -20.24 -7.63 -13.48
CA TRP A 103 -20.22 -8.61 -12.38
C TRP A 103 -20.30 -10.07 -12.84
N ARG A 104 -20.93 -10.35 -14.00
CA ARG A 104 -20.95 -11.70 -14.56
C ARG A 104 -19.58 -12.18 -15.07
N THR A 105 -18.78 -11.29 -15.63
CA THR A 105 -17.60 -11.63 -16.44
C THR A 105 -16.28 -11.21 -15.82
N ASP A 106 -16.32 -10.31 -14.84
CA ASP A 106 -15.17 -9.73 -14.18
C ASP A 106 -15.27 -9.94 -12.67
N HIS A 107 -14.38 -10.78 -12.12
CA HIS A 107 -14.31 -11.06 -10.70
C HIS A 107 -13.88 -9.84 -9.89
N TRP A 108 -13.12 -8.94 -10.49
CA TRP A 108 -12.62 -7.75 -9.80
C TRP A 108 -13.72 -6.71 -9.61
N GLU A 109 -14.66 -6.59 -10.54
CA GLU A 109 -15.85 -5.74 -10.36
C GLU A 109 -16.71 -6.15 -9.17
N VAL A 110 -16.67 -7.43 -8.78
CA VAL A 110 -17.30 -7.93 -7.55
C VAL A 110 -16.45 -7.58 -6.33
N ALA A 111 -15.11 -7.68 -6.43
CA ALA A 111 -14.18 -7.35 -5.35
C ALA A 111 -14.32 -5.91 -4.85
N LYS A 112 -14.53 -4.96 -5.77
CA LYS A 112 -14.67 -3.53 -5.49
C LYS A 112 -15.79 -3.16 -4.51
N ALA A 113 -16.81 -4.02 -4.37
CA ALA A 113 -17.89 -3.82 -3.41
C ALA A 113 -17.44 -3.99 -1.95
N PHE A 114 -16.28 -4.61 -1.71
CA PHE A 114 -15.69 -4.81 -0.38
C PHE A 114 -14.56 -3.82 -0.08
N MET A 115 -14.34 -2.83 -0.96
CA MET A 115 -13.23 -1.89 -0.88
C MET A 115 -13.70 -0.50 -0.42
N PRO A 116 -12.79 0.36 0.08
CA PRO A 116 -13.09 1.77 0.33
C PRO A 116 -13.55 2.47 -0.95
N ARG A 117 -14.08 3.69 -0.81
CA ARG A 117 -14.45 4.54 -1.95
C ARG A 117 -13.23 4.81 -2.85
N GLY A 118 -13.46 5.19 -4.11
CA GLY A 118 -12.41 5.60 -5.04
C GLY A 118 -11.95 4.52 -6.03
N GLN A 119 -12.50 3.31 -5.93
CA GLN A 119 -12.04 2.15 -6.71
C GLN A 119 -12.72 1.99 -8.08
N ALA A 120 -13.52 2.98 -8.49
CA ALA A 120 -14.30 2.93 -9.74
C ALA A 120 -13.42 2.72 -10.99
N LYS A 121 -12.26 3.37 -11.04
CA LYS A 121 -11.35 3.35 -12.21
C LYS A 121 -10.35 2.19 -12.19
N VAL A 122 -10.24 1.47 -11.08
CA VAL A 122 -9.30 0.36 -10.90
C VAL A 122 -9.76 -0.84 -11.70
N LYS A 123 -8.89 -1.49 -12.49
CA LYS A 123 -9.28 -2.57 -13.41
C LYS A 123 -8.77 -3.97 -13.01
N GLY A 124 -8.08 -4.06 -11.88
CA GLY A 124 -7.47 -5.31 -11.43
C GLY A 124 -6.73 -5.09 -10.11
N ALA A 125 -6.30 -6.21 -9.51
CA ALA A 125 -5.54 -6.19 -8.26
C ALA A 125 -4.30 -5.32 -8.37
N ASP A 126 -3.55 -5.44 -9.46
CA ASP A 126 -2.27 -4.77 -9.71
C ASP A 126 -2.34 -3.24 -9.70
N LYS A 127 -3.55 -2.67 -9.72
CA LYS A 127 -3.81 -1.23 -9.64
C LYS A 127 -4.40 -0.80 -8.30
N CYS A 128 -4.57 -1.71 -7.35
CA CYS A 128 -5.00 -1.41 -5.99
C CYS A 128 -3.81 -1.02 -5.12
N ASP A 129 -4.07 -0.06 -4.25
CA ASP A 129 -3.23 0.24 -3.10
C ASP A 129 -3.36 -0.85 -2.02
N ALA A 130 -2.42 -0.87 -1.07
CA ALA A 130 -2.49 -1.82 0.05
C ALA A 130 -3.82 -1.74 0.85
N PRO A 131 -4.40 -0.55 1.11
CA PRO A 131 -5.68 -0.39 1.79
C PRO A 131 -6.85 -1.08 1.09
N ALA A 132 -6.96 -1.00 -0.23
CA ALA A 132 -8.03 -1.66 -0.97
C ALA A 132 -7.97 -3.18 -0.79
N LEU A 133 -6.77 -3.77 -0.88
CA LEU A 133 -6.56 -5.21 -0.68
C LEU A 133 -6.85 -5.64 0.77
N LEU A 134 -6.38 -4.87 1.75
CA LEU A 134 -6.64 -5.14 3.16
C LEU A 134 -8.14 -5.03 3.48
N ASN A 135 -8.83 -4.03 2.95
CA ASN A 135 -10.28 -3.87 3.15
C ASN A 135 -11.07 -5.01 2.50
N LEU A 136 -10.69 -5.44 1.29
CA LEU A 136 -11.27 -6.62 0.65
C LEU A 136 -11.21 -7.85 1.58
N ILE A 137 -10.04 -8.13 2.16
CA ILE A 137 -9.83 -9.24 3.11
C ILE A 137 -10.62 -9.02 4.40
N ASN A 138 -10.67 -7.79 4.90
CA ASN A 138 -11.39 -7.44 6.12
C ASN A 138 -12.91 -7.64 5.98
N TYR A 139 -13.49 -7.32 4.83
CA TYR A 139 -14.94 -7.27 4.65
C TYR A 139 -15.55 -8.46 3.94
N CYS A 140 -14.81 -9.17 3.08
CA CYS A 140 -15.34 -10.33 2.37
C CYS A 140 -15.21 -11.61 3.22
N THR A 141 -16.34 -12.28 3.45
CA THR A 141 -16.42 -13.56 4.18
C THR A 141 -15.70 -14.70 3.48
N TYR A 142 -15.40 -14.60 2.18
CA TYR A 142 -14.58 -15.61 1.48
C TYR A 142 -13.17 -15.74 2.08
N PHE A 143 -12.69 -14.68 2.75
CA PHE A 143 -11.44 -14.69 3.51
C PHE A 143 -11.65 -15.01 4.99
N SER A 144 -12.72 -15.71 5.39
CA SER A 144 -13.07 -15.96 6.80
C SER A 144 -11.98 -16.64 7.65
N PHE A 145 -11.00 -17.26 7.02
CA PHE A 145 -9.83 -17.84 7.70
C PHE A 145 -8.84 -16.79 8.23
N VAL A 146 -8.93 -15.54 7.78
CA VAL A 146 -8.12 -14.41 8.27
C VAL A 146 -8.88 -13.66 9.35
N ASP A 147 -8.30 -13.53 10.54
CA ASP A 147 -8.91 -12.75 11.63
C ASP A 147 -9.03 -11.25 11.25
N PRO A 148 -10.26 -10.70 11.13
CA PRO A 148 -10.48 -9.29 10.82
C PRO A 148 -9.81 -8.32 11.79
N LYS A 149 -9.56 -8.71 13.06
CA LYS A 149 -8.89 -7.84 14.04
C LYS A 149 -7.46 -7.55 13.61
N LEU A 150 -6.75 -8.57 13.11
CA LEU A 150 -5.37 -8.43 12.63
C LEU A 150 -5.31 -7.56 11.37
N VAL A 151 -6.28 -7.71 10.46
CA VAL A 151 -6.37 -6.87 9.26
C VAL A 151 -6.56 -5.40 9.63
N ARG A 152 -7.49 -5.11 10.56
CA ARG A 152 -7.74 -3.73 11.03
C ARG A 152 -6.53 -3.13 11.74
N GLU A 153 -5.78 -3.95 12.45
CA GLU A 153 -4.55 -3.50 13.11
C GLU A 153 -3.49 -3.07 12.08
N VAL A 154 -3.28 -3.86 11.03
CA VAL A 154 -2.39 -3.48 9.92
C VAL A 154 -2.89 -2.23 9.21
N ILE A 155 -4.20 -2.11 8.94
CA ILE A 155 -4.80 -0.89 8.37
C ILE A 155 -4.54 0.33 9.27
N ARG A 156 -4.66 0.17 10.60
CA ARG A 156 -4.40 1.26 11.55
C ARG A 156 -2.95 1.72 11.47
N CYS A 157 -1.98 0.81 11.59
CA CYS A 157 -0.57 1.17 11.48
C CYS A 157 -0.25 1.79 10.13
N ARG A 158 -0.82 1.26 9.04
CA ARG A 158 -0.69 1.85 7.69
C ARG A 158 -1.15 3.31 7.71
N ASN A 159 -2.34 3.58 8.22
CA ASN A 159 -2.87 4.95 8.27
C ASN A 159 -1.97 5.86 9.11
N GLU A 160 -1.48 5.41 10.26
CA GLU A 160 -0.55 6.19 11.10
C GLU A 160 0.75 6.50 10.35
N LEU A 161 1.31 5.52 9.64
CA LEU A 161 2.53 5.68 8.84
C LEU A 161 2.36 6.73 7.73
N MET A 162 1.26 6.61 6.95
CA MET A 162 1.00 7.50 5.81
C MET A 162 0.63 8.93 6.24
N HIS A 163 0.21 9.11 7.49
CA HIS A 163 -0.06 10.43 8.06
C HIS A 163 1.08 10.98 8.92
N SER A 164 2.24 10.30 8.98
CA SER A 164 3.43 10.84 9.64
C SER A 164 3.99 12.01 8.82
N SER A 165 3.66 13.24 9.23
CA SER A 165 4.05 14.47 8.52
C SER A 165 5.55 14.76 8.55
N GLU A 166 6.24 14.17 9.52
CA GLU A 166 7.68 14.35 9.70
C GLU A 166 8.49 13.21 9.10
N TYR A 167 7.85 12.11 8.65
CA TYR A 167 8.53 10.90 8.16
C TYR A 167 9.37 10.21 9.24
N HIS A 168 8.92 10.29 10.50
CA HIS A 168 9.56 9.65 11.66
C HIS A 168 8.53 8.76 12.35
N VAL A 169 8.97 7.58 12.81
CA VAL A 169 8.20 6.71 13.71
C VAL A 169 9.11 6.13 14.79
N THR A 170 8.61 6.07 16.02
CA THR A 170 9.39 5.64 17.18
C THR A 170 9.68 4.13 17.15
N ASP A 171 10.67 3.69 17.93
CA ASP A 171 10.98 2.26 18.08
C ASP A 171 9.80 1.46 18.65
N ASP A 172 9.09 2.01 19.63
CA ASP A 172 7.91 1.37 20.22
C ASP A 172 6.81 1.16 19.19
N TRP A 173 6.57 2.16 18.34
CA TRP A 173 5.64 2.05 17.23
C TRP A 173 6.11 1.00 16.22
N MET A 174 7.40 0.99 15.89
CA MET A 174 7.99 0.04 14.95
C MET A 174 7.85 -1.41 15.43
N GLN A 175 8.08 -1.65 16.73
CA GLN A 175 7.92 -2.97 17.34
C GLN A 175 6.45 -3.43 17.33
N HIS A 176 5.52 -2.50 17.58
CA HIS A 176 4.09 -2.77 17.48
C HIS A 176 3.69 -3.11 16.04
N TYR A 177 4.17 -2.33 15.05
CA TYR A 177 3.92 -2.57 13.64
C TYR A 177 4.45 -3.93 13.17
N TRP A 178 5.68 -4.29 13.56
CA TRP A 178 6.25 -5.59 13.27
C TRP A 178 5.38 -6.72 13.83
N THR A 179 4.96 -6.60 15.09
CA THR A 179 4.09 -7.59 15.74
C THR A 179 2.76 -7.73 14.98
N ALA A 180 2.15 -6.62 14.57
CA ALA A 180 0.92 -6.61 13.78
C ALA A 180 1.09 -7.30 12.42
N LEU A 181 2.16 -6.97 11.68
CA LEU A 181 2.48 -7.60 10.40
C LEU A 181 2.72 -9.10 10.55
N ASN A 182 3.51 -9.53 11.52
CA ASN A 182 3.83 -10.94 11.71
C ASN A 182 2.58 -11.75 12.05
N HIS A 183 1.73 -11.25 12.94
CA HIS A 183 0.46 -11.92 13.23
C HIS A 183 -0.43 -12.03 11.99
N PHE A 184 -0.53 -10.96 11.19
CA PHE A 184 -1.31 -10.95 9.95
C PHE A 184 -0.74 -11.90 8.88
N VAL A 185 0.54 -11.80 8.54
CA VAL A 185 1.19 -12.65 7.53
C VAL A 185 1.13 -14.12 7.92
N ASN A 186 1.23 -14.45 9.21
CA ASN A 186 1.12 -15.83 9.69
C ASN A 186 -0.28 -16.44 9.47
N GLN A 187 -1.34 -15.64 9.28
CA GLN A 187 -2.65 -16.16 8.86
C GLN A 187 -2.59 -16.86 7.48
N PHE A 188 -1.57 -16.53 6.68
CA PHE A 188 -1.36 -17.04 5.32
C PHE A 188 -0.24 -18.07 5.24
N ARG A 189 0.18 -18.71 6.35
CA ARG A 189 1.24 -19.73 6.34
C ARG A 189 1.02 -20.90 5.37
N HIS A 190 -0.22 -21.12 4.92
CA HIS A 190 -0.61 -22.13 3.95
C HIS A 190 -0.49 -21.66 2.49
N VAL A 191 -0.19 -20.38 2.28
CA VAL A 191 -0.05 -19.71 0.98
C VAL A 191 1.44 -19.49 0.71
N PRO A 192 2.06 -20.22 -0.24
CA PRO A 192 3.50 -20.15 -0.49
C PRO A 192 4.01 -18.73 -0.82
N GLU A 193 3.22 -17.95 -1.57
CA GLU A 193 3.62 -16.58 -1.93
C GLU A 193 3.73 -15.68 -0.69
N MET A 194 2.85 -15.88 0.30
CA MET A 194 2.85 -15.10 1.54
C MET A 194 3.95 -15.53 2.53
N ALA A 195 4.44 -16.77 2.45
CA ALA A 195 5.61 -17.19 3.23
C ALA A 195 6.87 -16.42 2.80
N THR A 196 7.05 -16.24 1.48
CA THR A 196 8.16 -15.42 0.94
C THR A 196 8.05 -13.95 1.40
N VAL A 197 6.83 -13.43 1.46
CA VAL A 197 6.54 -12.05 1.93
C VAL A 197 6.95 -11.88 3.39
N GLY A 198 6.63 -12.85 4.26
CA GLY A 198 7.05 -12.83 5.66
C GLY A 198 8.57 -12.76 5.81
N ASN A 199 9.31 -13.60 5.07
CA ASN A 199 10.78 -13.58 5.11
C ASN A 199 11.36 -12.24 4.66
N LYS A 200 10.82 -11.64 3.59
CA LYS A 200 11.27 -10.33 3.09
C LYS A 200 10.98 -9.20 4.07
N ILE A 201 9.85 -9.28 4.79
CA ILE A 201 9.52 -8.32 5.84
C ILE A 201 10.52 -8.45 7.00
N ASP A 202 10.77 -9.66 7.50
CA ASP A 202 11.73 -9.89 8.59
C ASP A 202 13.15 -9.45 8.19
N GLU A 203 13.57 -9.71 6.95
CA GLU A 203 14.83 -9.20 6.40
C GLU A 203 14.85 -7.66 6.43
N MET A 204 13.85 -6.99 5.84
CA MET A 204 13.77 -5.53 5.80
C MET A 204 13.83 -4.89 7.19
N LEU A 205 13.15 -5.49 8.16
CA LEU A 205 13.09 -4.97 9.52
C LEU A 205 14.44 -5.09 10.26
N THR A 206 15.21 -6.14 9.97
CA THR A 206 16.53 -6.39 10.56
C THR A 206 17.68 -5.68 9.85
N LEU A 207 17.50 -5.18 8.63
CA LEU A 207 18.53 -4.42 7.89
C LEU A 207 19.04 -3.22 8.70
N ASN A 208 20.36 -3.02 8.75
CA ASN A 208 20.92 -1.77 9.28
C ASN A 208 21.21 -0.80 8.13
N LEU A 209 20.56 0.37 8.13
CA LEU A 209 20.70 1.39 7.09
C LEU A 209 21.72 2.49 7.46
N SER A 210 22.30 2.46 8.68
CA SER A 210 23.25 3.47 9.12
C SER A 210 24.49 3.50 8.22
N ILE A 211 24.91 4.69 7.80
CA ILE A 211 26.11 4.89 6.99
C ILE A 211 27.19 5.59 7.80
N TYR A 212 28.40 5.01 7.79
CA TYR A 212 29.60 5.67 8.31
C TYR A 212 30.24 6.55 7.23
N VAL A 213 30.40 7.85 7.50
CA VAL A 213 31.11 8.78 6.60
C VAL A 213 32.49 9.05 7.18
N SER A 214 33.50 8.31 6.70
CA SER A 214 34.91 8.60 7.00
C SER A 214 35.32 9.92 6.33
N GLY A 215 35.65 10.95 7.12
CA GLY A 215 36.29 12.18 6.62
C GLY A 215 35.83 13.53 7.19
N LEU A 216 34.97 13.59 8.22
CA LEU A 216 34.57 14.87 8.82
C LEU A 216 35.38 15.31 10.05
N ASP A 217 36.30 14.47 10.56
CA ASP A 217 37.15 14.78 11.73
C ASP A 217 38.66 14.82 11.44
N GLN A 218 39.12 14.78 10.18
CA GLN A 218 40.54 15.03 9.88
C GLN A 218 40.76 16.51 9.58
N MET A 219 40.80 17.30 10.65
CA MET A 219 41.45 18.60 10.66
C MET A 219 42.76 18.47 11.46
N ASP A 220 43.88 18.70 10.78
CA ASP A 220 45.25 18.81 11.27
C ASP A 220 45.80 17.67 12.16
N SER A 221 46.31 16.62 11.53
CA SER A 221 47.41 15.83 12.09
C SER A 221 48.26 15.29 10.94
N GLY A 222 49.37 15.97 10.67
CA GLY A 222 50.31 15.54 9.65
C GLY A 222 50.99 14.21 10.01
N GLY A 223 51.13 13.36 9.01
CA GLY A 223 52.22 12.40 8.92
C GLY A 223 51.90 10.93 9.24
N LEU A 224 52.28 10.12 8.24
CA LEU A 224 52.65 8.70 8.31
C LEU A 224 51.51 7.69 8.29
N GLY A 225 51.35 7.08 7.12
CA GLY A 225 50.40 6.01 6.87
C GLY A 225 50.84 4.66 7.41
N ASP A 226 49.89 3.74 7.41
CA ASP A 226 50.07 2.38 6.95
C ASP A 226 48.71 1.82 6.55
N GLY A 227 48.70 0.94 5.55
CA GLY A 227 47.51 0.44 4.88
C GLY A 227 46.59 -0.34 5.82
N LEU A 228 45.36 0.15 5.96
CA LEU A 228 44.21 -0.67 6.32
C LEU A 228 43.20 -0.50 5.20
N GLU A 229 43.20 -1.43 4.25
CA GLU A 229 42.06 -1.66 3.37
C GLU A 229 40.90 -2.13 4.27
N ALA A 230 40.17 -1.16 4.82
CA ALA A 230 38.84 -1.39 5.34
C ALA A 230 37.98 -1.80 4.14
N ASP A 231 37.37 -2.96 4.25
CA ASP A 231 36.54 -3.62 3.26
C ASP A 231 35.43 -2.65 2.74
N PHE A 232 35.70 -1.95 1.63
CA PHE A 232 34.77 -1.01 0.98
C PHE A 232 33.68 -1.74 0.19
N VAL A 233 33.55 -3.05 0.38
CA VAL A 233 32.64 -3.93 -0.36
C VAL A 233 31.29 -4.00 0.37
N SER A 234 30.39 -3.05 0.10
CA SER A 234 28.92 -3.23 0.03
C SER A 234 28.10 -1.93 0.05
N HIS A 235 28.67 -0.78 0.44
CA HIS A 235 27.85 0.43 0.67
C HIS A 235 27.33 1.15 -0.59
N LYS A 236 27.89 0.85 -1.77
CA LYS A 236 27.52 1.55 -3.02
C LYS A 236 26.16 1.10 -3.57
N GLU A 237 25.70 -0.11 -3.24
CA GLU A 237 24.41 -0.65 -3.68
C GLU A 237 23.24 -0.15 -2.81
N SER A 238 23.44 0.01 -1.49
CA SER A 238 22.37 0.43 -0.57
C SER A 238 21.80 1.85 -0.82
N GLY A 239 22.62 2.79 -1.32
CA GLY A 239 22.20 4.19 -1.46
C GLY A 239 21.23 4.44 -2.62
N ALA A 240 21.36 3.68 -3.71
CA ALA A 240 20.45 3.75 -4.85
C ALA A 240 19.09 3.13 -4.50
N ASP A 241 19.11 2.01 -3.77
CA ASP A 241 17.90 1.31 -3.31
C ASP A 241 17.10 2.14 -2.30
N VAL A 242 17.77 2.78 -1.33
CA VAL A 242 17.11 3.67 -0.35
C VAL A 242 16.38 4.82 -1.04
N GLY A 243 17.05 5.51 -1.99
CA GLY A 243 16.43 6.60 -2.72
C GLY A 243 15.21 6.16 -3.53
N GLN A 244 15.24 4.94 -4.09
CA GLN A 244 14.08 4.36 -4.75
C GLN A 244 12.96 4.05 -3.75
N TRP A 245 13.26 3.46 -2.59
CA TRP A 245 12.24 3.14 -1.57
C TRP A 245 11.55 4.39 -1.05
N GLU A 246 12.31 5.47 -0.85
CA GLU A 246 11.75 6.78 -0.50
C GLU A 246 10.79 7.28 -1.58
N ALA A 247 11.19 7.20 -2.85
CA ALA A 247 10.37 7.67 -3.96
C ALA A 247 9.05 6.89 -4.06
N GLU A 248 9.12 5.55 -3.96
CA GLU A 248 7.94 4.67 -4.00
C GLU A 248 6.98 4.97 -2.84
N LEU A 249 7.51 5.16 -1.62
CA LEU A 249 6.68 5.47 -0.45
C LEU A 249 6.04 6.87 -0.54
N LEU A 250 6.80 7.87 -1.01
CA LEU A 250 6.27 9.21 -1.23
C LEU A 250 5.21 9.24 -2.34
N GLU A 251 5.35 8.40 -3.36
CA GLU A 251 4.34 8.25 -4.40
C GLU A 251 3.03 7.70 -3.83
N GLU A 252 3.08 6.67 -2.98
CA GLU A 252 1.89 6.14 -2.29
C GLU A 252 1.22 7.23 -1.42
N MET A 253 2.01 8.02 -0.68
CA MET A 253 1.47 9.11 0.15
C MET A 253 0.81 10.20 -0.70
N LEU A 254 1.42 10.52 -1.84
CA LEU A 254 0.87 11.49 -2.78
C LEU A 254 -0.45 11.00 -3.39
N GLN A 255 -0.53 9.72 -3.74
CA GLN A 255 -1.75 9.12 -4.27
C GLN A 255 -2.89 9.16 -3.24
N GLU A 256 -2.62 8.87 -1.97
CA GLU A 256 -3.63 8.97 -0.90
C GLU A 256 -4.16 10.41 -0.75
N LEU A 257 -3.27 11.40 -0.73
CA LEU A 257 -3.67 12.81 -0.64
C LEU A 257 -4.46 13.31 -1.85
N LEU A 258 -4.16 12.80 -3.04
CA LEU A 258 -4.92 13.10 -4.25
C LEU A 258 -6.34 12.54 -4.17
N HIS A 259 -6.50 11.32 -3.64
CA HIS A 259 -7.83 10.73 -3.42
C HIS A 259 -8.63 11.54 -2.40
N ASP A 260 -8.03 11.90 -1.26
CA ASP A 260 -8.66 12.75 -0.25
C ASP A 260 -9.05 14.14 -0.79
N ALA A 261 -8.25 14.71 -1.69
CA ALA A 261 -8.53 16.02 -2.28
C ALA A 261 -9.69 15.97 -3.28
N ASP A 262 -9.82 14.89 -4.05
CA ASP A 262 -10.98 14.64 -4.90
C ASP A 262 -12.25 14.45 -4.04
N GLU A 263 -12.14 13.84 -2.85
CA GLU A 263 -13.25 13.73 -1.89
C GLU A 263 -13.69 15.09 -1.30
N ASP A 264 -12.75 15.99 -1.01
CA ASP A 264 -13.03 17.33 -0.43
C ASP A 264 -13.64 18.32 -1.45
N THR A 265 -13.58 18.06 -2.76
CA THR A 265 -14.18 18.97 -3.76
C THR A 265 -15.71 19.04 -3.70
N ASP A 266 -16.37 18.09 -3.05
CA ASP A 266 -17.80 18.12 -2.74
C ASP A 266 -18.12 18.92 -1.44
N SER A 267 -17.10 19.33 -0.66
CA SER A 267 -17.26 20.03 0.63
C SER A 267 -16.29 21.21 0.75
N GLN A 268 -16.70 22.41 0.31
CA GLN A 268 -15.91 23.64 0.39
C GLN A 268 -15.40 23.92 1.84
N THR A 269 -14.12 23.63 2.12
CA THR A 269 -13.50 24.00 3.41
C THR A 269 -12.04 24.46 3.24
N GLN A 270 -11.59 25.41 4.07
CA GLN A 270 -10.30 26.11 4.00
C GLN A 270 -9.02 25.23 4.14
N VAL A 271 -9.16 23.92 4.37
CA VAL A 271 -8.08 22.92 4.51
C VAL A 271 -7.28 22.72 3.21
N GLY A 272 -7.83 23.11 2.06
CA GLY A 272 -7.22 22.89 0.73
C GLY A 272 -5.94 23.67 0.42
N LYS A 273 -5.55 24.70 1.20
CA LYS A 273 -4.31 25.47 0.94
C LYS A 273 -3.06 24.77 1.46
N GLY A 274 -3.13 24.13 2.63
CA GLY A 274 -2.01 23.37 3.20
C GLY A 274 -1.75 22.07 2.43
N LYS A 275 -2.83 21.35 2.09
CA LYS A 275 -2.77 20.12 1.26
C LYS A 275 -2.14 20.40 -0.11
N LYS A 276 -2.50 21.50 -0.80
CA LYS A 276 -1.90 21.88 -2.09
C LYS A 276 -0.41 22.23 -2.00
N ALA A 277 0.02 22.89 -0.92
CA ALA A 277 1.43 23.21 -0.71
C ALA A 277 2.26 21.94 -0.44
N PHE A 278 1.72 20.98 0.32
CA PHE A 278 2.32 19.67 0.55
C PHE A 278 2.35 18.82 -0.73
N LEU A 279 1.26 18.82 -1.50
CA LEU A 279 1.20 18.18 -2.82
C LEU A 279 2.28 18.72 -3.77
N HIS A 280 2.44 20.05 -3.79
CA HIS A 280 3.48 20.71 -4.57
C HIS A 280 4.88 20.37 -4.07
N PHE A 281 5.08 20.23 -2.75
CA PHE A 281 6.35 19.81 -2.16
C PHE A 281 6.71 18.35 -2.52
N CYS A 282 5.77 17.41 -2.38
CA CYS A 282 5.95 16.02 -2.80
C CYS A 282 6.21 15.91 -4.30
N LEU A 283 5.45 16.64 -5.13
CA LEU A 283 5.67 16.72 -6.58
C LEU A 283 7.06 17.29 -6.89
N CYS A 284 7.52 18.33 -6.18
CA CYS A 284 8.87 18.87 -6.34
C CYS A 284 9.95 17.86 -5.94
N ILE A 285 9.77 17.12 -4.84
CA ILE A 285 10.71 16.07 -4.41
C ILE A 285 10.77 14.95 -5.44
N LEU A 286 9.62 14.41 -5.89
CA LEU A 286 9.58 13.40 -6.94
C LEU A 286 10.23 13.90 -8.23
N HIS A 287 9.99 15.15 -8.63
CA HIS A 287 10.60 15.73 -9.82
C HIS A 287 12.13 15.89 -9.69
N ILE A 288 12.62 16.19 -8.48
CA ILE A 288 14.06 16.29 -8.19
C ILE A 288 14.69 14.89 -8.18
N MET A 289 14.02 13.89 -7.63
CA MET A 289 14.48 12.49 -7.59
C MET A 289 14.50 11.87 -8.99
N HIS A 290 13.47 12.10 -9.80
CA HIS A 290 13.38 11.59 -11.17
C HIS A 290 14.39 12.26 -12.11
N LYS A 291 14.70 13.55 -11.90
CA LYS A 291 15.81 14.22 -12.60
C LYS A 291 17.17 13.67 -12.19
N ARG A 292 17.36 13.25 -10.93
CA ARG A 292 18.62 12.65 -10.46
C ARG A 292 18.86 11.24 -11.01
N SER A 293 17.80 10.45 -11.23
CA SER A 293 17.91 9.15 -11.91
C SER A 293 18.47 9.29 -13.33
N MET A 294 18.01 10.30 -14.11
CA MET A 294 18.52 10.51 -15.48
C MET A 294 19.97 10.99 -15.55
N PHE A 295 20.53 11.55 -14.47
CA PHE A 295 21.94 11.94 -14.44
C PHE A 295 22.89 10.79 -14.09
N HIS A 296 22.37 9.66 -13.57
CA HIS A 296 23.17 8.47 -13.31
C HIS A 296 23.37 7.60 -14.56
N ASP A 297 22.56 7.78 -15.61
CA ASP A 297 22.68 7.06 -16.89
C ASP A 297 23.66 7.70 -17.89
N PHE A 298 24.37 8.77 -17.50
CA PHE A 298 25.30 9.50 -18.37
C PHE A 298 26.73 9.69 -17.83
N CYS A 299 27.14 8.94 -16.81
CA CYS A 299 28.53 8.91 -16.31
C CYS A 299 29.10 7.49 -16.25
#